data_AF-A0A7S2TN20-F1
#
_entry.id   AF-A0A7S2TN20-F1
#
_cell.length_a   1.000
_cell.length_b   1.000
_cell.length_c   1.000
_cell.angle_alpha   90.00
_cell.angle_beta   90.00
_cell.angle_gamma   90.00
#
_symmetry.space_group_name_H-M   'P 1'
#
loop_
_entity.id
_entity.type
_entity.pdbx_description
1 polymer ?
#
loop_
_entity_poly.entity_id
_entity_poly.type
_entity_poly.pdbx_seq_one_letter_code
_entity_poly.pdbx_strand_id
1 'polypeptide(L)'
;QVHCVTAESDPDFFYALPWSYGTIGFLTKVKCKVVKAAPYIHVKYTPTFSSDELSRKLNSLGSMEKGPDFLEATAYDKDKAVIQCARFAKIESWSQRFQVNHINWWWKPFYYKWVETALSRGPFEEYIPTKHYYHRFTRSIFWELEDMIPFSNHWLYRLLWGWMGAPEVSLLKLFQGPVVRRSSMYAHAVQESIVPLKILKEGVDRFDDWYGIYPLLIFPVRVYDRGEKSGMIHPRKSLLTEGKDYGLWVDIGAYGVPRKIKEGKPWSAKKVVREMEHWCRDQGGWQALYTDIFCTEKELRQMFDHSLLEKVRKRLGSDAAFGSVYSKVRPEPGMLDLSDVLAEEAKEEGKEEVM
;
A
#
# COMPACT_ATOMS: atom_id res chain seq x y z
N GLN A 1 29.43 16.24 1.21
CA GLN A 1 28.86 17.59 1.39
C GLN A 1 27.50 17.45 2.07
N VAL A 2 27.13 18.36 2.97
CA VAL A 2 25.77 18.37 3.58
C VAL A 2 24.98 19.48 2.92
N HIS A 3 23.79 19.16 2.42
CA HIS A 3 22.89 20.12 1.76
C HIS A 3 21.67 20.34 2.66
N CYS A 4 21.30 21.60 2.88
CA CYS A 4 20.05 21.99 3.52
C CYS A 4 19.17 22.63 2.46
N VAL A 5 18.05 21.99 2.12
CA VAL A 5 17.15 22.45 1.06
C VAL A 5 15.72 22.63 1.55
N THR A 6 15.04 23.65 1.05
CA THR A 6 13.60 23.89 1.20
C THR A 6 12.94 23.95 -0.18
N ALA A 7 11.60 23.98 -0.20
CA ALA A 7 10.85 24.13 -1.44
C ALA A 7 11.16 25.45 -2.18
N GLU A 8 11.66 26.47 -1.48
CA GLU A 8 12.03 27.77 -2.02
C GLU A 8 13.52 27.85 -2.39
N SER A 9 14.41 27.24 -1.60
CA SER A 9 15.85 27.37 -1.82
C SER A 9 16.37 26.52 -2.98
N ASP A 10 15.84 25.31 -3.14
CA ASP A 10 16.20 24.37 -4.21
C ASP A 10 15.02 23.42 -4.45
N PRO A 11 13.99 23.87 -5.19
CA PRO A 11 12.76 23.09 -5.41
C PRO A 11 13.07 21.74 -6.06
N ASP A 12 13.99 21.70 -7.02
CA ASP A 12 14.31 20.46 -7.74
C ASP A 12 14.82 19.40 -6.76
N PHE A 13 15.79 19.75 -5.90
CA PHE A 13 16.27 18.81 -4.88
C PHE A 13 15.14 18.45 -3.90
N PHE A 14 14.42 19.45 -3.38
CA PHE A 14 13.38 19.22 -2.39
C PHE A 14 12.29 18.25 -2.88
N TYR A 15 11.83 18.40 -4.13
CA TYR A 15 10.78 17.56 -4.72
C TYR A 15 11.30 16.26 -5.33
N ALA A 16 12.60 16.13 -5.59
CA ALA A 16 13.24 14.86 -5.97
C ALA A 16 13.46 13.90 -4.78
N LEU A 17 13.49 14.41 -3.55
CA LEU A 17 13.76 13.60 -2.35
C LEU A 17 12.72 12.49 -2.09
N PRO A 18 11.40 12.76 -2.11
CA PRO A 18 10.40 11.71 -1.97
C PRO A 18 10.58 10.64 -3.06
N TRP A 19 10.39 9.37 -2.69
CA TRP A 19 10.55 8.24 -3.61
C TRP A 19 11.96 8.06 -4.21
N SER A 20 12.97 8.80 -3.76
CA SER A 20 14.34 8.62 -4.26
C SER A 20 15.04 7.33 -3.78
N TYR A 21 14.46 6.59 -2.83
CA TYR A 21 15.04 5.37 -2.21
C TYR A 21 16.50 5.54 -1.73
N GLY A 22 16.83 6.74 -1.23
CA GLY A 22 18.18 7.05 -0.74
C GLY A 22 19.25 7.05 -1.83
N THR A 23 18.83 7.21 -3.09
CA THR A 23 19.75 7.19 -4.23
C THR A 23 20.37 8.57 -4.49
N ILE A 24 19.78 9.66 -3.98
CA ILE A 24 20.40 11.00 -4.04
C ILE A 24 21.50 11.15 -2.97
N GLY A 25 21.26 10.60 -1.78
CA GLY A 25 22.13 10.71 -0.62
C GLY A 25 21.45 10.23 0.67
N PHE A 26 22.13 10.39 1.80
CA PHE A 26 21.58 10.06 3.12
C PHE A 26 20.77 11.24 3.68
N LEU A 27 19.51 10.99 4.02
CA LEU A 27 18.66 11.96 4.70
C LEU A 27 19.04 12.02 6.19
N THR A 28 19.69 13.10 6.61
CA THR A 28 20.19 13.25 8.00
C THR A 28 19.26 14.07 8.89
N LYS A 29 18.43 14.95 8.32
CA LYS A 29 17.51 15.81 9.05
C LYS A 29 16.32 16.19 8.18
N VAL A 30 15.13 16.20 8.76
CA VAL A 30 13.89 16.70 8.14
C VAL A 30 13.17 17.63 9.09
N LYS A 31 12.56 18.70 8.57
CA LYS A 31 11.65 19.56 9.31
C LYS A 31 10.23 19.23 8.89
N CYS A 32 9.48 18.55 9.76
CA CYS A 32 8.10 18.16 9.48
C CYS A 32 7.11 19.18 10.06
N LYS A 33 6.04 19.48 9.30
CA LYS A 33 4.88 20.17 9.85
C LYS A 33 4.06 19.16 10.64
N VAL A 34 3.81 19.45 11.91
CA VAL A 34 2.99 18.61 12.80
C VAL A 34 1.62 19.24 13.01
N VAL A 35 0.61 18.40 13.23
CA VAL A 35 -0.75 18.82 13.60
C VAL A 35 -1.08 18.29 14.99
N LYS A 36 -1.88 19.04 15.76
CA LYS A 36 -2.31 18.60 17.09
C LYS A 36 -3.30 17.45 16.93
N ALA A 37 -2.93 16.26 17.39
CA ALA A 37 -3.82 15.11 17.41
C ALA A 37 -4.87 15.25 18.53
N ALA A 38 -6.13 14.95 18.21
CA ALA A 38 -7.16 14.80 19.23
C ALA A 38 -6.96 13.48 20.00
N PRO A 39 -7.48 13.34 21.24
CA PRO A 39 -7.26 12.15 22.07
C PRO A 39 -7.99 10.89 21.55
N TYR A 40 -9.03 11.07 20.74
CA TYR A 40 -9.81 9.99 20.15
C TYR A 40 -9.99 10.20 18.65
N ILE A 41 -10.30 9.10 17.97
CA ILE A 41 -10.76 9.03 16.59
C ILE A 41 -12.19 8.50 16.62
N HIS A 42 -13.14 9.26 16.09
CA HIS A 42 -14.49 8.79 15.83
C HIS A 42 -14.49 8.05 14.50
N VAL A 43 -14.85 6.77 14.51
CA VAL A 43 -14.84 5.90 13.33
C VAL A 43 -16.27 5.48 13.03
N LYS A 44 -16.68 5.64 11.77
CA LYS A 44 -17.93 5.12 11.22
C LYS A 44 -17.63 3.97 10.28
N TYR A 45 -18.26 2.82 10.55
CA TYR A 45 -18.19 1.61 9.75
C TYR A 45 -19.44 1.52 8.89
N THR A 46 -19.26 1.47 7.57
CA THR A 46 -20.37 1.38 6.60
C THR A 46 -20.16 0.15 5.71
N PRO A 47 -20.95 -0.92 5.87
CA PRO A 47 -20.87 -2.07 4.98
C PRO A 47 -21.32 -1.69 3.56
N THR A 48 -20.80 -2.41 2.58
CA THR A 48 -21.19 -2.39 1.16
C THR A 48 -21.32 -3.83 0.68
N PHE A 49 -22.26 -4.08 -0.23
CA PHE A 49 -22.58 -5.41 -0.75
C PHE A 49 -22.41 -5.51 -2.27
N SER A 50 -21.64 -4.60 -2.86
CA SER A 50 -21.06 -4.74 -4.20
C SER A 50 -19.81 -3.87 -4.33
N SER A 51 -18.90 -4.25 -5.22
CA SER A 51 -17.73 -3.43 -5.59
C SER A 51 -18.11 -2.08 -6.22
N ASP A 52 -19.25 -2.02 -6.93
CA ASP A 52 -19.81 -0.78 -7.48
C ASP A 52 -20.26 0.19 -6.36
N GLU A 53 -20.92 -0.33 -5.32
CA GLU A 53 -21.31 0.47 -4.15
C GLU A 53 -20.09 0.98 -3.39
N LEU A 54 -19.09 0.12 -3.20
CA LEU A 54 -17.81 0.48 -2.59
C LEU A 54 -17.14 1.63 -3.35
N SER A 55 -16.94 1.46 -4.66
CA SER A 55 -16.31 2.46 -5.53
C SER A 55 -17.03 3.81 -5.47
N ARG A 56 -18.36 3.80 -5.60
CA ARG A 56 -19.17 5.03 -5.57
C ARG A 56 -19.06 5.76 -4.24
N LYS A 57 -19.12 5.05 -3.11
CA LYS A 57 -19.04 5.66 -1.77
C LYS A 57 -17.63 6.20 -1.49
N LEU A 58 -16.58 5.45 -1.84
CA LEU A 58 -15.20 5.93 -1.70
C LEU A 58 -14.92 7.13 -2.58
N ASN A 59 -15.44 7.16 -3.81
CA ASN A 59 -15.29 8.30 -4.70
C ASN A 59 -15.98 9.54 -4.13
N SER A 60 -17.23 9.38 -3.65
CA SER A 60 -17.96 10.47 -2.98
C SER A 60 -17.19 11.04 -1.79
N LEU A 61 -16.73 10.18 -0.87
CA LEU A 61 -15.97 10.59 0.33
C LEU A 61 -14.60 11.20 -0.02
N GLY A 62 -13.90 10.59 -0.99
CA GLY A 62 -12.58 11.00 -1.45
C GLY A 62 -12.58 12.31 -2.24
N SER A 63 -13.71 12.71 -2.84
CA SER A 63 -13.87 13.98 -3.57
C SER A 63 -14.36 15.15 -2.70
N MET A 64 -14.75 14.92 -1.43
CA MET A 64 -15.25 16.00 -0.57
C MET A 64 -14.19 17.04 -0.27
N GLU A 65 -14.50 18.34 -0.43
CA GLU A 65 -13.57 19.41 -0.05
C GLU A 65 -13.11 19.29 1.42
N LYS A 66 -14.07 18.99 2.31
CA LYS A 66 -13.83 18.64 3.72
C LYS A 66 -14.05 17.15 3.98
N GLY A 67 -13.23 16.33 3.33
CA GLY A 67 -13.20 14.88 3.51
C GLY A 67 -12.92 14.44 4.96
N PRO A 68 -13.04 13.14 5.25
CA PRO A 68 -12.60 12.58 6.54
C PRO A 68 -11.10 12.73 6.74
N ASP A 69 -10.66 12.70 8.00
CA ASP A 69 -9.23 12.74 8.33
C ASP A 69 -8.54 11.41 7.94
N PHE A 70 -9.30 10.31 8.00
CA PHE A 70 -8.87 8.99 7.55
C PHE A 70 -10.00 8.32 6.77
N LEU A 71 -9.66 7.72 5.63
CA LEU A 71 -10.59 6.96 4.81
C LEU A 71 -9.90 5.68 4.36
N GLU A 72 -10.52 4.55 4.69
CA GLU A 72 -10.09 3.24 4.24
C GLU A 72 -11.32 2.34 4.03
N ALA A 73 -11.09 1.21 3.36
CA ALA A 73 -12.03 0.11 3.30
C ALA A 73 -11.29 -1.22 3.47
N THR A 74 -12.01 -2.22 3.94
CA THR A 74 -11.56 -3.61 3.98
C THR A 74 -12.58 -4.47 3.24
N ALA A 75 -12.17 -5.10 2.14
CA ALA A 75 -13.03 -6.05 1.42
C ALA A 75 -12.80 -7.47 1.93
N TYR A 76 -13.87 -8.21 2.20
CA TYR A 76 -13.85 -9.57 2.74
C TYR A 76 -14.18 -10.63 1.69
N ASP A 77 -14.83 -10.22 0.60
CA ASP A 77 -14.97 -10.97 -0.64
C ASP A 77 -15.13 -9.98 -1.81
N LYS A 78 -15.48 -10.46 -3.00
CA LYS A 78 -15.66 -9.63 -4.21
C LYS A 78 -16.74 -8.56 -4.07
N ASP A 79 -17.75 -8.81 -3.24
CA ASP A 79 -18.96 -8.00 -3.14
C ASP A 79 -19.08 -7.33 -1.76
N LYS A 80 -18.50 -7.91 -0.72
CA LYS A 80 -18.63 -7.44 0.66
C LYS A 80 -17.39 -6.68 1.10
N ALA A 81 -17.60 -5.43 1.46
CA ALA A 81 -16.57 -4.61 2.08
C ALA A 81 -17.15 -3.73 3.19
N VAL A 82 -16.28 -3.18 4.01
CA VAL A 82 -16.65 -2.23 5.06
C VAL A 82 -15.77 -1.00 4.89
N ILE A 83 -16.40 0.15 4.70
CA ILE A 83 -15.73 1.45 4.66
C ILE A 83 -15.57 1.96 6.09
N GLN A 84 -14.36 2.33 6.47
CA GLN A 84 -14.05 3.02 7.71
C GLN A 84 -13.77 4.49 7.39
N CYS A 85 -14.69 5.35 7.81
CA CYS A 85 -14.58 6.80 7.69
C CYS A 85 -14.31 7.38 9.08
N ALA A 86 -13.18 8.04 9.27
CA ALA A 86 -12.77 8.48 10.60
C ALA A 86 -12.34 9.94 10.69
N ARG A 87 -12.60 10.53 11.86
CA ARG A 87 -12.27 11.92 12.16
C ARG A 87 -11.67 12.07 13.55
N PHE A 88 -10.79 13.05 13.73
CA PHE A 88 -10.33 13.44 15.06
C PHE A 88 -11.51 13.89 15.92
N ALA A 89 -11.56 13.42 17.17
CA ALA A 89 -12.67 13.69 18.07
C ALA A 89 -12.22 13.90 19.53
N LYS A 90 -13.08 14.59 20.28
CA LYS A 90 -13.06 14.63 21.74
C LYS A 90 -14.33 13.98 22.26
N ILE A 91 -14.27 13.45 23.47
CA ILE A 91 -15.44 12.96 24.18
C ILE A 91 -15.99 14.12 24.98
N GLU A 92 -17.24 14.46 24.71
CA GLU A 92 -17.96 15.60 25.27
C GLU A 92 -19.19 15.15 26.09
N SER A 93 -19.60 13.88 25.98
CA SER A 93 -20.73 13.34 26.72
C SER A 93 -20.46 11.96 27.33
N TRP A 94 -21.25 11.60 28.35
CA TRP A 94 -21.27 10.24 28.90
C TRP A 94 -21.65 9.19 27.86
N SER A 95 -22.58 9.50 26.94
CA SER A 95 -22.98 8.58 25.88
C SER A 95 -21.82 8.24 24.93
N GLN A 96 -21.01 9.23 24.55
CA GLN A 96 -19.80 9.00 23.75
C GLN A 96 -18.75 8.21 24.53
N ARG A 97 -18.64 8.41 25.85
CA ARG A 97 -17.69 7.67 26.69
C ARG A 97 -17.98 6.16 26.69
N PHE A 98 -19.24 5.75 26.67
CA PHE A 98 -19.64 4.34 26.57
C PHE A 98 -19.38 3.71 25.19
N GLN A 99 -19.21 4.53 24.15
CA GLN A 99 -18.85 4.08 22.81
C GLN A 99 -17.32 3.97 22.60
N VAL A 100 -16.52 4.15 23.66
CA VAL A 100 -15.07 4.06 23.54
C VAL A 100 -14.62 2.61 23.41
N ASN A 101 -13.95 2.31 22.29
CA ASN A 101 -13.38 1.00 22.02
C ASN A 101 -11.85 1.04 22.04
N HIS A 102 -11.25 0.46 23.09
CA HIS A 102 -9.82 0.20 23.18
C HIS A 102 -9.41 -1.03 22.33
N ILE A 103 -9.44 -0.89 21.00
CA ILE A 103 -9.26 -2.02 20.05
C ILE A 103 -7.98 -2.85 20.25
N ASN A 104 -6.89 -2.21 20.70
CA ASN A 104 -5.59 -2.88 20.90
C ASN A 104 -5.40 -3.59 22.25
N TRP A 105 -6.42 -3.70 23.10
CA TRP A 105 -6.32 -4.59 24.25
C TRP A 105 -6.12 -6.04 23.80
N TRP A 106 -5.14 -6.74 24.37
CA TRP A 106 -4.65 -8.01 23.84
C TRP A 106 -5.69 -9.13 23.79
N TRP A 107 -6.74 -9.07 24.61
CA TRP A 107 -7.85 -10.02 24.60
C TRP A 107 -8.91 -9.72 23.53
N LYS A 108 -8.95 -8.50 22.99
CA LYS A 108 -9.92 -8.11 21.95
C LYS A 108 -9.55 -8.70 20.59
N PRO A 109 -10.55 -8.94 19.73
CA PRO A 109 -10.32 -9.35 18.35
C PRO A 109 -9.36 -8.44 17.60
N PHE A 110 -8.70 -9.00 16.59
CA PHE A 110 -7.95 -8.20 15.62
C PHE A 110 -8.88 -7.20 14.94
N TYR A 111 -8.33 -6.03 14.59
CA TYR A 111 -9.12 -4.90 14.12
C TYR A 111 -9.95 -5.24 12.88
N TYR A 112 -9.38 -5.93 11.89
CA TYR A 112 -10.12 -6.31 10.70
C TYR A 112 -11.27 -7.28 11.02
N LYS A 113 -11.11 -8.22 11.95
CA LYS A 113 -12.24 -9.07 12.40
C LYS A 113 -13.31 -8.29 13.13
N TRP A 114 -12.95 -7.21 13.83
CA TRP A 114 -13.91 -6.29 14.43
C TRP A 114 -14.67 -5.49 13.38
N VAL A 115 -13.98 -4.98 12.36
CA VAL A 115 -14.56 -4.30 11.18
C VAL A 115 -15.57 -5.22 10.49
N GLU A 116 -15.21 -6.49 10.26
CA GLU A 116 -16.04 -7.49 9.57
C GLU A 116 -17.45 -7.62 10.16
N THR A 117 -17.59 -7.41 11.48
CA THR A 117 -18.90 -7.48 12.16
C THR A 117 -19.92 -6.48 11.63
N ALA A 118 -19.49 -5.40 10.97
CA ALA A 118 -20.40 -4.45 10.31
C ALA A 118 -21.23 -5.11 9.20
N LEU A 119 -20.72 -6.17 8.56
CA LEU A 119 -21.43 -6.90 7.51
C LEU A 119 -22.68 -7.60 8.04
N SER A 120 -22.64 -8.11 9.27
CA SER A 120 -23.78 -8.79 9.91
C SER A 120 -24.62 -7.88 10.80
N ARG A 121 -23.99 -6.92 11.48
CA ARG A 121 -24.65 -6.01 12.43
C ARG A 121 -25.30 -4.80 11.75
N GLY A 122 -24.84 -4.45 10.55
CA GLY A 122 -25.13 -3.18 9.91
C GLY A 122 -24.18 -2.05 10.34
N PRO A 123 -24.41 -0.83 9.84
CA PRO A 123 -23.54 0.32 10.12
C PRO A 123 -23.47 0.64 11.62
N PHE A 124 -22.28 0.98 12.10
CA PHE A 124 -22.09 1.42 13.48
C PHE A 124 -20.95 2.42 13.59
N GLU A 125 -20.86 3.06 14.76
CA GLU A 125 -19.87 4.09 15.05
C GLU A 125 -19.26 3.86 16.44
N GLU A 126 -18.00 4.24 16.62
CA GLU A 126 -17.30 4.13 17.90
C GLU A 126 -16.20 5.18 18.06
N TYR A 127 -15.68 5.35 19.27
CA TYR A 127 -14.55 6.22 19.57
C TYR A 127 -13.32 5.38 19.93
N ILE A 128 -12.23 5.54 19.21
CA ILE A 128 -11.00 4.78 19.43
C ILE A 128 -9.93 5.73 19.98
N PRO A 129 -9.23 5.41 21.07
CA PRO A 129 -8.09 6.21 21.51
C PRO A 129 -7.08 6.36 20.36
N THR A 130 -6.58 7.56 20.12
CA THR A 130 -5.77 7.85 18.92
C THR A 130 -4.56 6.94 18.76
N LYS A 131 -3.88 6.60 19.87
CA LYS A 131 -2.77 5.62 19.85
C LYS A 131 -3.23 4.23 19.39
N HIS A 132 -4.42 3.79 19.81
CA HIS A 132 -4.95 2.49 19.39
C HIS A 132 -5.27 2.50 17.88
N TYR A 133 -5.85 3.59 17.37
CA TYR A 133 -6.18 3.72 15.95
C TYR A 133 -4.93 3.69 15.04
N TYR A 134 -3.86 4.39 15.41
CA TYR A 134 -2.60 4.35 14.64
C TYR A 134 -1.97 2.96 14.60
N HIS A 135 -2.17 2.15 15.64
CA HIS A 135 -1.65 0.78 15.73
C HIS A 135 -2.70 -0.30 15.44
N ARG A 136 -3.80 0.03 14.74
CA ARG A 136 -4.95 -0.87 14.54
C ARG A 136 -4.59 -2.19 13.86
N PHE A 137 -3.58 -2.19 12.99
CA PHE A 137 -3.09 -3.38 12.28
C PHE A 137 -1.82 -3.99 12.89
N THR A 138 -1.22 -3.38 13.92
CA THR A 138 0.08 -3.83 14.46
C THR A 138 -0.02 -5.23 15.09
N ARG A 139 -1.09 -5.52 15.85
CA ARG A 139 -1.25 -6.81 16.57
C ARG A 139 -1.42 -8.01 15.64
N SER A 140 -1.90 -7.79 14.42
CA SER A 140 -2.23 -8.84 13.46
C SER A 140 -1.36 -8.79 12.20
N ILE A 141 -0.42 -7.84 12.11
CA ILE A 141 0.33 -7.52 10.89
C ILE A 141 -0.66 -7.43 9.70
N PHE A 142 -1.59 -6.47 9.80
CA PHE A 142 -2.83 -6.44 9.03
C PHE A 142 -3.72 -7.66 9.31
N TRP A 143 -3.46 -8.79 8.67
CA TRP A 143 -4.13 -10.08 8.89
C TRP A 143 -3.18 -11.29 8.75
N GLU A 144 -1.90 -11.05 8.49
CA GLU A 144 -0.88 -12.07 8.23
C GLU A 144 -0.65 -13.02 9.42
N LEU A 145 -0.93 -12.56 10.65
CA LEU A 145 -0.76 -13.40 11.83
C LEU A 145 -1.70 -14.62 11.83
N GLU A 146 -2.87 -14.55 11.17
CA GLU A 146 -3.73 -15.73 11.01
C GLU A 146 -3.15 -16.74 9.99
N ASP A 147 -2.43 -16.29 8.96
CA ASP A 147 -1.75 -17.22 8.04
C ASP A 147 -0.57 -17.93 8.73
N MET A 148 0.12 -17.27 9.68
CA MET A 148 1.17 -17.90 10.50
C MET A 148 0.63 -18.78 11.63
N ILE A 149 -0.41 -18.31 12.32
CA ILE A 149 -1.03 -18.96 13.47
C ILE A 149 -2.56 -18.88 13.29
N PRO A 150 -3.19 -19.89 12.64
CA PRO A 150 -4.61 -19.84 12.24
C PRO A 150 -5.61 -19.61 13.36
N PHE A 151 -5.27 -20.03 14.58
CA PHE A 151 -6.11 -19.85 15.76
C PHE A 151 -5.74 -18.59 16.57
N SER A 152 -4.89 -17.69 16.05
CA SER A 152 -4.40 -16.52 16.79
C SER A 152 -5.50 -15.52 17.17
N ASN A 153 -6.62 -15.53 16.44
CA ASN A 153 -7.79 -14.74 16.80
C ASN A 153 -8.84 -15.54 17.62
N HIS A 154 -8.57 -16.78 18.03
CA HIS A 154 -9.42 -17.47 18.99
C HIS A 154 -9.32 -16.80 20.36
N TRP A 155 -10.43 -16.67 21.09
CA TRP A 155 -10.46 -15.92 22.35
C TRP A 155 -9.52 -16.50 23.43
N LEU A 156 -9.37 -17.83 23.48
CA LEU A 156 -8.39 -18.50 24.36
C LEU A 156 -6.96 -18.11 24.00
N TYR A 157 -6.63 -18.05 22.70
CA TYR A 157 -5.30 -17.65 22.27
C TYR A 157 -5.00 -16.21 22.69
N ARG A 158 -5.94 -15.30 22.39
CA ARG A 158 -5.80 -13.88 22.73
C ARG A 158 -5.67 -13.64 24.24
N LEU A 159 -6.38 -14.43 25.05
CA LEU A 159 -6.32 -14.34 26.51
C LEU A 159 -4.96 -14.78 27.05
N LEU A 160 -4.42 -15.88 26.56
CA LEU A 160 -3.20 -16.51 27.10
C LEU A 160 -1.91 -15.98 26.47
N TRP A 161 -1.89 -15.73 25.16
CA TRP A 161 -0.71 -15.34 24.38
C TRP A 161 -0.85 -14.02 23.62
N GLY A 162 -2.04 -13.42 23.57
CA GLY A 162 -2.26 -12.18 22.80
C GLY A 162 -1.41 -10.98 23.26
N TRP A 163 -0.91 -11.00 24.50
CA TRP A 163 -0.04 -9.96 25.07
C TRP A 163 1.39 -10.01 24.51
N MET A 164 1.81 -11.14 23.92
CA MET A 164 3.11 -11.27 23.23
C MET A 164 3.16 -10.45 21.94
N GLY A 165 2.00 -10.12 21.37
CA GLY A 165 1.91 -9.42 20.09
C GLY A 165 2.34 -10.30 18.91
N ALA A 166 2.44 -9.68 17.74
CA ALA A 166 3.00 -10.32 16.56
C ALA A 166 4.54 -10.25 16.63
N PRO A 167 5.26 -11.27 16.15
CA PRO A 167 6.72 -11.22 16.07
C PRO A 167 7.19 -10.08 15.16
N GLU A 168 8.31 -9.47 15.51
CA GLU A 168 8.93 -8.45 14.66
C GLU A 168 9.31 -9.03 13.29
N VAL A 169 8.83 -8.42 12.20
CA VAL A 169 9.04 -8.91 10.83
C VAL A 169 10.54 -8.94 10.48
N SER A 170 11.30 -7.97 10.97
CA SER A 170 12.76 -7.94 10.81
C SER A 170 13.45 -9.15 11.45
N LEU A 171 12.96 -9.59 12.60
CA LEU A 171 13.46 -10.77 13.30
C LEU A 171 13.12 -12.05 12.52
N LEU A 172 11.89 -12.17 12.01
CA LEU A 172 11.50 -13.29 11.15
C LEU A 172 12.39 -13.39 9.92
N LYS A 173 12.63 -12.25 9.24
CA LYS A 173 13.50 -12.19 8.05
C LYS A 173 14.95 -12.56 8.37
N LEU A 174 15.46 -12.18 9.55
CA LEU A 174 16.83 -12.52 9.96
C LEU A 174 17.08 -14.02 10.05
N PHE A 175 16.06 -14.81 10.45
CA PHE A 175 16.17 -16.26 10.58
C PHE A 175 15.77 -17.04 9.33
N GLN A 176 15.35 -16.36 8.25
CA GLN A 176 15.01 -17.00 6.99
C GLN A 176 16.26 -17.16 6.10
N GLY A 177 16.71 -18.41 5.90
CA GLY A 177 17.73 -18.71 4.91
C GLY A 177 17.25 -18.46 3.46
N PRO A 178 18.15 -18.40 2.46
CA PRO A 178 17.82 -18.04 1.07
C PRO A 178 16.71 -18.90 0.45
N VAL A 179 16.66 -20.20 0.79
CA VAL A 179 15.63 -21.13 0.31
C VAL A 179 14.25 -20.78 0.85
N VAL A 180 14.15 -20.46 2.14
CA VAL A 180 12.88 -20.10 2.79
C VAL A 180 12.40 -18.73 2.30
N ARG A 181 13.32 -17.76 2.15
CA ARG A 181 13.02 -16.45 1.56
C ARG A 181 12.47 -16.58 0.14
N ARG A 182 13.13 -17.37 -0.72
CA ARG A 182 12.66 -17.63 -2.08
C ARG A 182 11.31 -18.32 -2.08
N SER A 183 11.12 -19.36 -1.27
CA SER A 183 9.83 -20.04 -1.13
C SER A 183 8.73 -19.07 -0.71
N SER A 184 9.01 -18.19 0.26
CA SER A 184 8.05 -17.17 0.70
C SER A 184 7.69 -16.22 -0.44
N MET A 185 8.66 -15.74 -1.21
CA MET A 185 8.42 -14.84 -2.35
C MET A 185 7.52 -15.45 -3.42
N TYR A 186 7.59 -16.78 -3.62
CA TYR A 186 6.83 -17.48 -4.65
C TYR A 186 5.53 -18.14 -4.14
N ALA A 187 5.35 -18.27 -2.82
CA ALA A 187 4.18 -18.94 -2.24
C ALA A 187 3.27 -18.00 -1.43
N HIS A 188 3.73 -16.78 -1.15
CA HIS A 188 3.03 -15.80 -0.34
C HIS A 188 2.99 -14.46 -1.07
N ALA A 189 1.80 -13.91 -1.28
CA ALA A 189 1.65 -12.61 -1.89
C ALA A 189 1.73 -11.53 -0.80
N VAL A 190 2.61 -10.57 -1.00
CA VAL A 190 2.61 -9.26 -0.33
C VAL A 190 2.65 -8.25 -1.46
N GLN A 191 1.49 -7.97 -2.04
CA GLN A 191 1.39 -7.24 -3.31
C GLN A 191 0.31 -6.17 -3.25
N GLU A 192 0.63 -5.01 -3.83
CA GLU A 192 -0.23 -3.84 -3.83
C GLU A 192 -0.21 -3.20 -5.21
N SER A 193 -1.39 -2.78 -5.68
CA SER A 193 -1.50 -1.96 -6.88
C SER A 193 -2.25 -0.68 -6.54
N ILE A 194 -1.65 0.46 -6.85
CA ILE A 194 -2.28 1.76 -6.69
C ILE A 194 -2.80 2.20 -8.05
N VAL A 195 -4.11 2.15 -8.24
CA VAL A 195 -4.77 2.41 -9.54
C VAL A 195 -5.83 3.50 -9.43
N PRO A 196 -6.30 4.10 -10.53
CA PRO A 196 -7.38 5.08 -10.47
C PRO A 196 -8.63 4.51 -9.77
N LEU A 197 -9.20 5.24 -8.82
CA LEU A 197 -10.33 4.76 -8.01
C LEU A 197 -11.54 4.35 -8.89
N LYS A 198 -11.71 4.98 -10.05
CA LYS A 198 -12.77 4.65 -11.01
C LYS A 198 -12.75 3.20 -11.51
N ILE A 199 -11.59 2.53 -11.46
CA ILE A 199 -11.44 1.12 -11.87
C ILE A 199 -11.38 0.16 -10.68
N LEU A 200 -11.72 0.60 -9.46
CA LEU A 200 -11.66 -0.23 -8.25
C LEU A 200 -12.41 -1.56 -8.41
N LYS A 201 -13.56 -1.57 -9.08
CA LYS A 201 -14.32 -2.80 -9.34
C LYS A 201 -13.51 -3.81 -10.12
N GLU A 202 -12.92 -3.39 -11.25
CA GLU A 202 -12.03 -4.25 -12.04
C GLU A 202 -10.84 -4.69 -11.20
N GLY A 203 -10.26 -3.80 -10.41
CA GLY A 203 -9.15 -4.13 -9.51
C GLY A 203 -9.50 -5.24 -8.51
N VAL A 204 -10.67 -5.18 -7.87
CA VAL A 204 -11.13 -6.24 -6.95
C VAL A 204 -11.33 -7.56 -7.70
N ASP A 205 -11.92 -7.54 -8.89
CA ASP A 205 -12.09 -8.73 -9.73
C ASP A 205 -10.73 -9.36 -10.09
N ARG A 206 -9.77 -8.54 -10.53
CA ARG A 206 -8.42 -8.98 -10.88
C ARG A 206 -7.68 -9.56 -9.68
N PHE A 207 -7.77 -8.94 -8.52
CA PHE A 207 -7.14 -9.44 -7.30
C PHE A 207 -7.72 -10.77 -6.83
N ASP A 208 -9.03 -11.01 -7.01
CA ASP A 208 -9.62 -12.33 -6.77
C ASP A 208 -9.10 -13.39 -7.76
N ASP A 209 -8.98 -13.05 -9.04
CA ASP A 209 -8.50 -13.96 -10.07
C ASP A 209 -7.01 -14.30 -9.91
N TRP A 210 -6.19 -13.29 -9.63
CA TRP A 210 -4.75 -13.39 -9.44
C TRP A 210 -4.39 -14.08 -8.15
N TYR A 211 -4.98 -13.65 -7.04
CA TYR A 211 -4.57 -14.06 -5.70
C TYR A 211 -5.66 -14.83 -4.98
N GLY A 212 -6.91 -14.36 -5.03
CA GLY A 212 -8.02 -14.94 -4.26
C GLY A 212 -7.81 -14.83 -2.75
N ILE A 213 -7.09 -13.79 -2.32
CA ILE A 213 -6.73 -13.53 -0.92
C ILE A 213 -7.73 -12.54 -0.35
N TYR A 214 -8.22 -12.83 0.86
CA TYR A 214 -9.05 -11.93 1.63
C TYR A 214 -8.64 -11.92 3.11
N PRO A 215 -8.80 -10.78 3.79
CA PRO A 215 -9.36 -9.53 3.26
C PRO A 215 -8.38 -8.77 2.34
N LEU A 216 -8.91 -7.84 1.52
CA LEU A 216 -8.13 -6.88 0.75
C LEU A 216 -8.07 -5.53 1.48
N LEU A 217 -6.90 -4.91 1.45
CA LEU A 217 -6.66 -3.54 1.92
C LEU A 217 -7.07 -2.57 0.81
N ILE A 218 -7.95 -1.60 1.10
CA ILE A 218 -8.45 -0.64 0.09
C ILE A 218 -8.30 0.79 0.61
N PHE A 219 -7.23 1.47 0.22
CA PHE A 219 -6.89 2.81 0.74
C PHE A 219 -6.97 3.85 -0.39
N PRO A 220 -8.04 4.68 -0.44
CA PRO A 220 -8.13 5.76 -1.41
C PRO A 220 -7.14 6.88 -1.08
N VAL A 221 -6.53 7.45 -2.12
CA VAL A 221 -5.55 8.52 -2.01
C VAL A 221 -5.77 9.58 -3.09
N ARG A 222 -5.58 10.85 -2.71
CA ARG A 222 -5.51 11.95 -3.67
C ARG A 222 -4.09 12.08 -4.19
N VAL A 223 -3.95 12.06 -5.51
CA VAL A 223 -2.67 12.32 -6.18
C VAL A 223 -2.73 13.68 -6.82
N TYR A 224 -1.88 14.58 -6.35
CA TYR A 224 -1.82 15.96 -6.81
C TYR A 224 -0.82 16.09 -7.96
N ASP A 225 -1.27 16.72 -9.03
CA ASP A 225 -0.43 17.15 -10.13
C ASP A 225 0.23 18.48 -9.77
N ARG A 226 1.55 18.44 -9.59
CA ARG A 226 2.38 19.62 -9.28
C ARG A 226 3.24 20.03 -10.47
N GLY A 227 2.89 19.60 -11.69
CA GLY A 227 3.70 19.78 -12.88
C GLY A 227 5.08 19.15 -12.72
N GLU A 228 6.14 19.88 -13.06
CA GLU A 228 7.53 19.41 -12.94
C GLU A 228 7.94 19.04 -11.50
N LYS A 229 7.18 19.46 -10.49
CA LYS A 229 7.45 19.21 -9.05
C LYS A 229 6.75 17.97 -8.50
N SER A 230 6.13 17.14 -9.34
CA SER A 230 5.42 15.94 -8.87
C SER A 230 6.36 14.79 -8.46
N GLY A 231 7.67 14.93 -8.73
CA GLY A 231 8.66 13.91 -8.41
C GLY A 231 8.47 12.68 -9.30
N MET A 232 8.47 11.49 -8.69
CA MET A 232 8.34 10.23 -9.43
C MET A 232 6.90 9.84 -9.79
N ILE A 233 5.90 10.47 -9.17
CA ILE A 233 4.48 10.14 -9.38
C ILE A 233 3.82 11.30 -10.12
N HIS A 234 3.71 11.16 -11.44
CA HIS A 234 2.96 12.09 -12.28
C HIS A 234 1.60 11.51 -12.66
N PRO A 235 0.49 12.03 -12.12
CA PRO A 235 -0.83 11.59 -12.56
C PRO A 235 -1.04 11.97 -14.04
N ARG A 236 -1.57 11.05 -14.84
CA ARG A 236 -1.98 11.37 -16.22
C ARG A 236 -3.07 12.43 -16.17
N LYS A 237 -2.97 13.47 -17.02
CA LYS A 237 -3.95 14.58 -17.06
C LYS A 237 -5.40 14.10 -17.23
N SER A 238 -5.61 13.03 -18.00
CA SER A 238 -6.93 12.40 -18.22
C SER A 238 -7.52 11.68 -16.99
N LEU A 239 -6.74 11.53 -15.92
CA LEU A 239 -7.15 10.88 -14.66
C LEU A 239 -7.40 11.88 -13.53
N LEU A 240 -7.19 13.18 -13.80
CA LEU A 240 -7.51 14.23 -12.83
C LEU A 240 -9.02 14.41 -12.70
N THR A 241 -9.43 14.84 -11.50
CA THR A 241 -10.82 15.25 -11.26
C THR A 241 -11.09 16.55 -12.01
N GLU A 242 -12.24 16.64 -12.67
CA GLU A 242 -12.61 17.82 -13.46
C GLU A 242 -12.51 19.11 -12.63
N GLY A 243 -11.78 20.10 -13.16
CA GLY A 243 -11.55 21.39 -12.50
C GLY A 243 -10.66 21.33 -11.25
N LYS A 244 -9.95 20.21 -11.00
CA LYS A 244 -9.01 20.07 -9.87
C LYS A 244 -7.60 19.75 -10.36
N ASP A 245 -6.63 20.04 -9.50
CA ASP A 245 -5.22 19.69 -9.65
C ASP A 245 -4.89 18.29 -9.07
N TYR A 246 -5.91 17.47 -8.83
CA TYR A 246 -5.72 16.11 -8.30
C TYR A 246 -6.72 15.13 -8.90
N GLY A 247 -6.33 13.85 -8.96
CA GLY A 247 -7.25 12.74 -9.19
C GLY A 247 -7.30 11.80 -7.98
N LEU A 248 -8.17 10.80 -8.07
CA LEU A 248 -8.35 9.79 -7.04
C LEU A 248 -7.77 8.45 -7.48
N TRP A 249 -6.86 7.93 -6.68
CA TRP A 249 -6.33 6.58 -6.77
C TRP A 249 -6.77 5.77 -5.57
N VAL A 250 -6.58 4.46 -5.66
CA VAL A 250 -6.86 3.50 -4.60
C VAL A 250 -5.77 2.46 -4.59
N ASP A 251 -5.19 2.26 -3.42
CA ASP A 251 -4.31 1.13 -3.15
C ASP A 251 -5.17 -0.09 -2.87
N ILE A 252 -4.91 -1.18 -3.59
CA ILE A 252 -5.52 -2.50 -3.41
C ILE A 252 -4.39 -3.45 -2.98
N GLY A 253 -4.40 -3.85 -1.72
CA GLY A 253 -3.38 -4.72 -1.13
C GLY A 253 -3.89 -6.12 -0.84
N ALA A 254 -3.14 -7.13 -1.28
CA ALA A 254 -3.32 -8.53 -0.93
C ALA A 254 -2.10 -9.04 -0.15
N TYR A 255 -2.38 -9.54 1.05
CA TYR A 255 -1.38 -10.18 1.92
C TYR A 255 -1.89 -11.56 2.33
N GLY A 256 -1.17 -12.59 1.93
CA GLY A 256 -1.46 -13.96 2.33
C GLY A 256 -1.03 -15.01 1.32
N VAL A 257 -1.40 -16.26 1.59
CA VAL A 257 -1.19 -17.37 0.65
C VAL A 257 -2.30 -17.39 -0.42
N PRO A 258 -1.99 -17.32 -1.73
CA PRO A 258 -2.98 -17.37 -2.81
C PRO A 258 -3.93 -18.58 -2.74
N ARG A 259 -5.20 -18.39 -3.09
CA ARG A 259 -6.26 -19.42 -3.06
C ARG A 259 -5.86 -20.69 -3.82
N LYS A 260 -5.29 -20.53 -5.02
CA LYS A 260 -4.82 -21.67 -5.83
C LYS A 260 -3.75 -22.50 -5.11
N ILE A 261 -2.84 -21.86 -4.36
CA ILE A 261 -1.84 -22.57 -3.55
C ILE A 261 -2.51 -23.30 -2.39
N LYS A 262 -3.43 -22.64 -1.65
CA LYS A 262 -4.19 -23.28 -0.56
C LYS A 262 -4.97 -24.52 -1.03
N GLU A 263 -5.42 -24.51 -2.29
CA GLU A 263 -6.13 -25.63 -2.94
C GLU A 263 -5.21 -26.68 -3.60
N GLY A 264 -3.88 -26.53 -3.50
CA GLY A 264 -2.92 -27.44 -4.15
C GLY A 264 -2.89 -27.33 -5.69
N LYS A 265 -3.41 -26.24 -6.26
CA LYS A 265 -3.43 -25.97 -7.70
C LYS A 265 -2.20 -25.17 -8.14
N PRO A 266 -1.76 -25.31 -9.40
CA PRO A 266 -0.66 -24.52 -9.94
C PRO A 266 -0.93 -23.00 -9.86
N TRP A 267 0.05 -22.27 -9.34
CA TRP A 267 0.08 -20.81 -9.32
C TRP A 267 1.51 -20.33 -9.57
N SER A 268 1.67 -19.28 -10.36
CA SER A 268 3.00 -18.74 -10.71
C SER A 268 3.09 -17.29 -10.25
N ALA A 269 3.85 -17.05 -9.18
CA ALA A 269 4.11 -15.70 -8.67
C ALA A 269 4.68 -14.80 -9.76
N LYS A 270 5.70 -15.30 -10.50
CA LYS A 270 6.34 -14.53 -11.57
C LYS A 270 5.36 -14.08 -12.65
N LYS A 271 4.46 -14.96 -13.08
CA LYS A 271 3.46 -14.62 -14.08
C LYS A 271 2.45 -13.61 -13.52
N VAL A 272 1.86 -13.92 -12.37
CA VAL A 272 0.76 -13.14 -11.79
C VAL A 272 1.21 -11.75 -11.34
N VAL A 273 2.35 -11.63 -10.67
CA VAL A 273 2.86 -10.32 -10.22
C VAL A 273 3.22 -9.45 -11.41
N ARG A 274 3.83 -9.99 -12.46
CA ARG A 274 4.13 -9.24 -13.70
C ARG A 274 2.87 -8.78 -14.42
N GLU A 275 1.85 -9.64 -14.52
CA GLU A 275 0.55 -9.26 -15.07
C GLU A 275 -0.10 -8.11 -14.27
N MET A 276 -0.01 -8.16 -12.93
CA MET A 276 -0.48 -7.10 -12.05
C MET A 276 0.32 -5.79 -12.26
N GLU A 277 1.64 -5.86 -12.30
CA GLU A 277 2.54 -4.71 -12.54
C GLU A 277 2.22 -4.02 -13.86
N HIS A 278 2.08 -4.80 -14.94
CA HIS A 278 1.74 -4.30 -16.27
C HIS A 278 0.37 -3.67 -16.28
N TRP A 279 -0.65 -4.36 -15.77
CA TRP A 279 -2.00 -3.80 -15.68
C TRP A 279 -2.02 -2.51 -14.87
N CYS A 280 -1.35 -2.47 -13.72
CA CYS A 280 -1.29 -1.28 -12.87
C CYS A 280 -0.69 -0.07 -13.63
N ARG A 281 0.45 -0.27 -14.29
CA ARG A 281 1.10 0.74 -15.14
C ARG A 281 0.19 1.18 -16.29
N ASP A 282 -0.43 0.25 -17.00
CA ASP A 282 -1.25 0.53 -18.18
C ASP A 282 -2.47 1.40 -17.82
N GLN A 283 -3.01 1.22 -16.62
CA GLN A 283 -4.10 2.03 -16.07
C GLN A 283 -3.66 3.41 -15.53
N GLY A 284 -2.37 3.75 -15.59
CA GLY A 284 -1.83 4.98 -15.02
C GLY A 284 -1.73 4.94 -13.49
N GLY A 285 -1.58 3.74 -12.95
CA GLY A 285 -1.25 3.46 -11.57
C GLY A 285 0.24 3.15 -11.38
N TRP A 286 0.60 2.75 -10.16
CA TRP A 286 1.92 2.28 -9.80
C TRP A 286 1.86 1.25 -8.66
N GLN A 287 2.93 0.47 -8.50
CA GLN A 287 3.08 -0.45 -7.39
C GLN A 287 3.85 0.19 -6.21
N ALA A 288 3.54 -0.25 -5.00
CA ALA A 288 4.32 0.12 -3.82
C ALA A 288 5.68 -0.61 -3.81
N LEU A 289 6.78 0.12 -4.02
CA LEU A 289 8.13 -0.48 -4.17
C LEU A 289 8.77 -0.99 -2.87
N TYR A 290 8.01 -1.08 -1.77
CA TYR A 290 8.45 -1.83 -0.59
C TYR A 290 8.15 -3.33 -0.73
N THR A 291 7.24 -3.69 -1.64
CA THR A 291 6.90 -5.06 -2.01
C THR A 291 7.94 -5.63 -2.98
N ASP A 292 8.01 -6.95 -3.09
CA ASP A 292 8.88 -7.60 -4.09
C ASP A 292 8.35 -7.28 -5.49
N ILE A 293 9.15 -6.57 -6.29
CA ILE A 293 8.86 -6.26 -7.69
C ILE A 293 9.37 -7.37 -8.61
N PHE A 294 8.63 -7.63 -9.68
CA PHE A 294 8.95 -8.61 -10.71
C PHE A 294 9.17 -7.97 -12.09
N CYS A 295 9.22 -6.64 -12.13
CA CYS A 295 9.50 -5.87 -13.33
C CYS A 295 11.01 -5.71 -13.60
N THR A 296 11.34 -5.43 -14.87
CA THR A 296 12.68 -5.01 -15.30
C THR A 296 12.92 -3.54 -14.97
N GLU A 297 14.17 -3.08 -15.09
CA GLU A 297 14.48 -1.65 -14.92
C GLU A 297 13.78 -0.79 -15.96
N LYS A 298 13.66 -1.29 -17.20
CA LYS A 298 12.93 -0.64 -18.30
C LYS A 298 11.45 -0.48 -17.96
N GLU A 299 10.82 -1.55 -17.49
CA GLU A 299 9.41 -1.53 -17.08
C GLU A 299 9.16 -0.60 -15.88
N LEU A 300 10.07 -0.60 -14.89
CA LEU A 300 9.99 0.32 -13.74
C LEU A 300 10.04 1.78 -14.21
N ARG A 301 10.94 2.10 -15.15
CA ARG A 301 11.10 3.44 -15.71
C ARG A 301 9.90 3.92 -16.52
N GLN A 302 9.07 3.01 -17.03
CA GLN A 302 7.81 3.35 -17.67
C GLN A 302 6.70 3.64 -16.64
N MET A 303 6.80 3.10 -15.43
CA MET A 303 5.81 3.27 -14.35
C MET A 303 5.99 4.59 -13.60
N PHE A 304 7.22 5.10 -13.47
CA PHE A 304 7.55 6.31 -12.70
C PHE A 304 8.28 7.35 -13.56
N ASP A 305 8.09 8.64 -13.27
CA ASP A 305 8.88 9.71 -13.92
C ASP A 305 10.23 9.91 -13.19
N HIS A 306 11.31 9.49 -13.84
CA HIS A 306 12.66 9.63 -13.28
C HIS A 306 13.34 10.97 -13.61
N SER A 307 12.73 11.84 -14.42
CA SER A 307 13.36 13.01 -15.02
C SER A 307 13.92 13.98 -13.98
N LEU A 308 13.10 14.35 -12.99
CA LEU A 308 13.50 15.28 -11.92
C LEU A 308 14.61 14.66 -11.05
N LEU A 309 14.45 13.37 -10.71
CA LEU A 309 15.42 12.64 -9.89
C LEU A 309 16.78 12.58 -10.58
N GLU A 310 16.82 12.23 -11.86
CA GLU A 310 18.05 12.15 -12.65
C GLU A 310 18.73 13.50 -12.81
N LYS A 311 17.97 14.56 -13.08
CA LYS A 311 18.49 15.93 -13.13
C LYS A 311 19.24 16.28 -11.85
N VAL A 312 18.65 15.97 -10.69
CA VAL A 312 19.26 16.24 -9.38
C VAL A 312 20.47 15.33 -9.13
N ARG A 313 20.38 14.04 -9.44
CA ARG A 313 21.49 13.08 -9.27
C ARG A 313 22.72 13.49 -10.07
N LYS A 314 22.54 13.86 -11.35
CA LYS A 314 23.62 14.34 -12.21
C LYS A 314 24.23 15.63 -11.66
N ARG A 315 23.41 16.59 -11.25
CA ARG A 315 23.86 17.85 -10.64
C ARG A 315 24.71 17.65 -9.38
N LEU A 316 24.40 16.63 -8.57
CA LEU A 316 25.09 16.34 -7.31
C LEU A 316 26.21 15.30 -7.43
N GLY A 317 26.39 14.69 -8.61
CA GLY A 317 27.33 13.58 -8.79
C GLY A 317 26.94 12.31 -8.01
N SER A 318 25.65 12.12 -7.70
CA SER A 318 25.17 10.98 -6.91
C SER A 318 25.43 9.63 -7.58
N ASP A 319 25.51 9.60 -8.91
CA ASP A 319 25.75 8.37 -9.69
C ASP A 319 27.09 7.71 -9.36
N ALA A 320 28.07 8.46 -8.85
CA ALA A 320 29.38 7.92 -8.45
C ALA A 320 29.33 7.11 -7.14
N ALA A 321 28.34 7.35 -6.29
CA ALA A 321 28.27 6.76 -4.94
C ALA A 321 27.03 5.88 -4.71
N PHE A 322 25.95 6.09 -5.49
CA PHE A 322 24.67 5.43 -5.27
C PHE A 322 24.14 4.81 -6.56
N GLY A 323 23.67 3.56 -6.47
CA GLY A 323 22.99 2.89 -7.58
C GLY A 323 21.64 3.53 -7.95
N SER A 324 21.00 3.00 -9.00
CA SER A 324 19.67 3.44 -9.45
C SER A 324 18.58 3.08 -8.43
N VAL A 325 17.38 3.65 -8.58
CA VAL A 325 16.22 3.25 -7.76
C VAL A 325 15.96 1.76 -7.92
N TYR A 326 15.99 1.25 -9.16
CA TYR A 326 15.83 -0.18 -9.43
C TYR A 326 16.82 -1.04 -8.63
N SER A 327 18.09 -0.65 -8.56
CA SER A 327 19.09 -1.38 -7.77
C SER A 327 18.78 -1.48 -6.27
N LYS A 328 17.95 -0.57 -5.74
CA LYS A 328 17.51 -0.54 -4.34
C LYS A 328 16.25 -1.34 -4.07
N VAL A 329 15.37 -1.47 -5.06
CA VAL A 329 14.03 -2.05 -4.88
C VAL A 329 13.87 -3.43 -5.53
N ARG A 330 14.78 -3.81 -6.45
CA ARG A 330 14.76 -5.14 -7.06
C ARG A 330 15.04 -6.24 -6.02
N PRO A 331 14.49 -7.46 -6.21
CA PRO A 331 14.82 -8.60 -5.37
C PRO A 331 16.32 -8.91 -5.32
N GLU A 332 16.76 -9.57 -4.25
CA GLU A 332 18.14 -9.98 -4.07
C GLU A 332 18.61 -10.92 -5.20
N PRO A 333 19.92 -10.92 -5.56
CA PRO A 333 20.44 -11.82 -6.59
C PRO A 333 20.07 -13.29 -6.34
N GLY A 334 19.56 -13.96 -7.37
CA GLY A 334 19.13 -15.37 -7.31
C GLY A 334 17.72 -15.60 -6.75
N MET A 335 17.01 -14.55 -6.31
CA MET A 335 15.61 -14.68 -5.90
C MET A 335 14.68 -14.79 -7.10
N LEU A 336 14.83 -13.86 -8.06
CA LEU A 336 13.98 -13.76 -9.25
C LEU A 336 14.83 -13.92 -10.52
N ASP A 337 14.36 -14.77 -11.44
CA ASP A 337 14.96 -14.93 -12.76
C ASP A 337 14.12 -14.19 -13.82
N LEU A 338 14.71 -13.17 -14.45
CA LEU A 338 14.15 -12.39 -15.56
C LEU A 338 14.98 -12.53 -16.85
N SER A 339 15.88 -13.52 -16.94
CA SER A 339 16.82 -13.66 -18.07
C SER A 339 16.13 -13.69 -19.43
N ASP A 340 15.04 -14.45 -19.57
CA ASP A 340 14.25 -14.53 -20.81
C ASP A 340 13.67 -13.15 -21.20
N VAL A 341 13.12 -12.41 -20.23
CA VAL A 341 12.50 -11.10 -20.45
C VAL A 341 13.56 -10.09 -20.89
N LEU A 342 14.71 -10.08 -20.23
CA LEU A 342 15.83 -9.19 -20.58
C LEU A 342 16.40 -9.52 -21.97
N ALA A 343 16.43 -10.81 -22.35
CA ALA A 343 16.87 -11.22 -23.68
C ALA A 343 15.88 -10.80 -24.78
N GLU A 344 14.57 -10.73 -24.48
CA GLU A 344 13.55 -10.19 -25.38
C GLU A 344 13.70 -8.68 -25.53
N GLU A 345 13.83 -7.93 -24.42
CA GLU A 345 14.04 -6.48 -24.43
C GLU A 345 15.27 -6.08 -25.27
N ALA A 346 16.38 -6.81 -25.13
CA ALA A 346 17.60 -6.55 -25.90
C ALA A 346 17.43 -6.79 -27.41
N LYS A 347 16.59 -7.75 -27.81
CA LYS A 347 16.28 -8.00 -29.24
C LYS A 347 15.40 -6.91 -29.83
N GLU A 348 14.52 -6.32 -29.05
CA GLU A 348 13.68 -5.20 -29.49
C GLU A 348 14.51 -3.93 -29.68
N GLU A 349 15.40 -3.62 -28.74
CA GLU A 349 16.31 -2.47 -28.81
C GLU A 349 17.28 -2.58 -30.00
N GLY A 350 17.84 -3.78 -30.24
CA GLY A 350 18.69 -4.03 -31.40
C GLY A 350 17.96 -3.95 -32.75
N LYS A 351 16.62 -3.99 -32.79
CA LYS A 351 15.84 -3.73 -34.01
C LYS A 351 15.54 -2.24 -34.20
N GLU A 352 15.33 -1.51 -33.10
CA GLU A 352 15.13 -0.05 -33.14
C GLU A 352 16.42 0.70 -33.54
N GLU A 353 17.61 0.20 -33.20
CA GLU A 353 18.88 0.82 -33.61
C GLU A 353 19.24 0.61 -35.11
N VAL A 354 18.56 -0.32 -35.80
CA VAL A 354 18.83 -0.68 -37.21
C VAL A 354 17.83 -0.04 -38.19
N MET A 355 16.72 0.53 -37.69
CA MET A 355 15.79 1.37 -38.46
C MET A 355 16.17 2.84 -38.33
#